data_AF-A0A8T2MSQ8-F1
#
_entry.id   AF-A0A8T2MSQ8-F1
#
_cell.length_a   1.000
_cell.length_b   1.000
_cell.length_c   1.000
_cell.angle_alpha   90.00
_cell.angle_beta   90.00
_cell.angle_gamma   90.00
#
_symmetry.space_group_name_H-M   'P 1'
#
loop_
_entity.id
_entity.type
_entity.pdbx_description
1 polymer ?
#
loop_
_entity_poly.entity_id
_entity_poly.type
_entity_poly.pdbx_seq_one_letter_code
_entity_poly.pdbx_strand_id
1 'polypeptide(L)'
;MEMVYANRMTMQTIKSSTQDQNPPTSPGDQHSDSGVVKDTMAKRSTLSETVNQLQTNYSSLKAERDELLTNYSSLKAERDELLTNYSSLKAERDELLRQLGSKVEICEDLFALQIFISMFHNFWIGLTDSNEEGTWKWVNGTTLTT
;
A
#
# COMPACT_ATOMS: atom_id res chain seq x y z
N MET A 1 2.60 -7.59 21.15
CA MET A 1 2.98 -9.02 21.10
C MET A 1 4.49 -9.09 21.27
N GLU A 2 4.92 -8.91 22.51
CA GLU A 2 6.22 -9.36 23.01
C GLU A 2 6.29 -10.87 22.80
N MET A 3 7.28 -11.37 22.04
CA MET A 3 7.70 -12.77 22.09
C MET A 3 9.07 -12.96 21.41
N VAL A 4 10.07 -13.12 22.29
CA VAL A 4 11.16 -14.12 22.23
C VAL A 4 12.16 -14.02 21.07
N TYR A 5 13.34 -13.46 21.36
CA TYR A 5 14.49 -14.26 21.78
C TYR A 5 15.66 -13.31 22.04
N ALA A 6 15.90 -13.07 23.33
CA ALA A 6 17.19 -12.59 23.81
C ALA A 6 18.25 -13.63 23.45
N ASN A 7 18.90 -13.47 22.29
CA ASN A 7 20.18 -14.11 22.03
C ASN A 7 21.29 -13.07 22.19
N ARG A 8 21.44 -12.60 23.44
CA ARG A 8 22.63 -11.89 23.88
C ARG A 8 23.66 -12.94 24.28
N MET A 9 24.25 -13.62 23.29
CA MET A 9 25.51 -14.32 23.49
C MET A 9 26.63 -13.36 23.10
N THR A 10 27.20 -12.73 24.13
CA THR A 10 28.48 -12.04 24.05
C THR A 10 29.52 -13.05 23.55
N MET A 11 29.96 -12.88 22.30
CA MET A 11 31.20 -13.51 21.82
C MET A 11 32.31 -12.96 22.71
N GLN A 12 32.66 -13.73 23.75
CA GLN A 12 33.85 -13.49 24.53
C GLN A 12 35.02 -13.53 23.55
N THR A 13 35.69 -12.38 23.45
CA THR A 13 36.99 -12.24 22.83
C THR A 13 37.89 -13.36 23.35
N ILE A 14 38.19 -14.36 22.52
CA ILE A 14 39.39 -15.16 22.74
C ILE A 14 40.54 -14.19 22.46
N LYS A 15 40.95 -13.49 23.53
CA LYS A 15 42.20 -12.76 23.55
C LYS A 15 43.29 -13.80 23.36
N SER A 16 43.86 -13.87 22.17
CA SER A 16 45.12 -14.57 21.95
C SER A 16 46.24 -13.82 22.67
N SER A 17 46.30 -13.95 24.00
CA SER A 17 47.53 -13.77 24.78
C SER A 17 48.04 -15.16 25.12
N THR A 18 48.66 -15.83 24.15
CA THR A 18 49.67 -16.82 24.48
C THR A 18 50.97 -16.06 24.66
N GLN A 19 51.13 -15.46 25.85
CA GLN A 19 52.47 -15.19 26.37
C GLN A 19 52.91 -16.47 27.07
N ASP A 20 53.38 -17.45 26.31
CA ASP A 20 54.04 -18.62 26.89
C ASP A 20 55.46 -18.20 27.29
N GLN A 21 55.64 -17.99 28.59
CA GLN A 21 56.96 -18.10 29.19
C GLN A 21 57.40 -19.56 29.09
N ASN A 22 58.51 -19.83 28.43
CA ASN A 22 59.16 -21.14 28.47
C ASN A 22 59.52 -21.50 29.92
N PRO A 23 59.04 -22.63 30.48
CA PRO A 23 59.58 -23.18 31.72
C PRO A 23 60.88 -23.97 31.42
N PRO A 24 61.77 -24.16 32.41
CA PRO A 24 63.07 -24.79 32.17
C PRO A 24 62.89 -26.26 31.80
N THR A 25 63.51 -26.66 30.69
CA THR A 25 63.53 -28.03 30.18
C THR A 25 64.36 -28.94 31.10
N SER A 26 63.72 -29.96 31.67
CA SER A 26 64.39 -31.11 32.29
C SER A 26 64.30 -32.32 31.36
N PRO A 27 65.39 -33.09 31.15
CA PRO A 27 65.43 -34.15 30.16
C PRO A 27 64.85 -35.45 30.74
N GLY A 28 63.66 -35.85 30.26
CA GLY A 28 63.06 -37.14 30.57
C GLY A 28 61.91 -37.46 29.62
N ASP A 29 62.08 -38.53 28.84
CA ASP A 29 61.10 -39.25 28.01
C ASP A 29 60.34 -38.48 26.93
N GLN A 30 61.03 -38.31 25.79
CA GLN A 30 60.41 -38.01 24.50
C GLN A 30 60.01 -39.31 23.78
N HIS A 31 58.96 -39.98 24.23
CA HIS A 31 58.27 -40.95 23.37
C HIS A 31 56.76 -40.93 23.60
N SER A 32 56.10 -39.97 22.97
CA SER A 32 54.71 -40.07 22.50
C SER A 32 54.36 -38.84 21.65
N ASP A 33 53.92 -39.10 20.41
CA ASP A 33 52.79 -38.40 19.80
C ASP A 33 52.95 -36.99 19.17
N SER A 34 54.12 -36.66 18.59
CA SER A 34 54.32 -35.41 17.83
C SER A 34 53.44 -35.29 16.57
N GLY A 35 53.04 -36.40 15.96
CA GLY A 35 52.18 -36.43 14.77
C GLY A 35 50.75 -35.99 15.06
N VAL A 36 50.15 -36.53 16.13
CA VAL A 36 48.78 -36.17 16.55
C VAL A 36 48.69 -34.71 17.00
N VAL A 37 49.74 -34.19 17.64
CA VAL A 37 49.79 -32.76 18.02
C VAL A 37 49.79 -31.84 16.77
N LYS A 38 50.47 -32.22 15.69
CA LYS A 38 50.45 -31.44 14.43
C LYS A 38 49.10 -31.53 13.72
N ASP A 39 48.51 -32.72 13.67
CA ASP A 39 47.19 -32.94 13.06
C ASP A 39 46.07 -32.22 13.82
N THR A 40 46.15 -32.18 15.15
CA THR A 40 45.18 -31.46 15.99
C THR A 40 45.31 -29.95 15.84
N MET A 41 46.53 -29.40 15.69
CA MET A 41 46.72 -27.98 15.37
C MET A 41 46.18 -27.62 13.97
N ALA A 42 46.43 -28.46 12.97
CA ALA A 42 45.91 -28.25 11.62
C ALA A 42 44.36 -28.21 11.62
N LYS A 43 43.72 -29.19 12.27
CA LYS A 43 42.26 -29.23 12.45
C LYS A 43 41.73 -27.98 13.18
N ARG A 44 42.44 -27.49 14.20
CA ARG A 44 42.08 -26.26 14.91
C ARG A 44 42.18 -25.01 14.02
N SER A 45 43.22 -24.90 13.20
CA SER A 45 43.38 -23.79 12.24
C SER A 45 42.24 -23.78 11.23
N THR A 46 41.95 -24.93 10.60
CA THR A 46 40.85 -25.06 9.66
C THR A 46 39.50 -24.77 10.32
N LEU A 47 39.26 -25.26 11.54
CA LEU A 47 38.04 -24.95 12.29
C LEU A 47 37.89 -23.44 12.54
N SER A 48 38.98 -22.77 12.93
CA SER A 48 38.97 -21.31 13.14
C SER A 48 38.61 -20.55 11.86
N GLU A 49 39.13 -20.97 10.71
CA GLU A 49 38.79 -20.36 9.41
C GLU A 49 37.32 -20.54 9.08
N THR A 50 36.77 -21.75 9.27
CA THR A 50 35.34 -22.01 9.02
C THR A 50 34.43 -21.20 9.93
N VAL A 51 34.82 -20.98 11.19
CA VAL A 51 34.07 -20.13 12.13
C VAL A 51 34.07 -18.67 11.65
N ASN A 52 35.21 -18.15 11.20
CA ASN A 52 35.30 -16.78 10.68
C ASN A 52 34.48 -16.58 9.40
N GLN A 53 34.50 -17.56 8.50
CA GLN A 53 33.69 -17.55 7.29
C GLN A 53 32.20 -17.59 7.63
N LEU A 54 31.78 -18.46 8.55
CA LEU A 54 30.39 -18.57 8.97
C LEU A 54 29.90 -17.28 9.64
N GLN A 55 30.73 -16.66 10.47
CA GLN A 55 30.45 -15.37 11.10
C GLN A 55 30.25 -14.25 10.07
N THR A 56 31.07 -14.24 9.02
CA THR A 56 30.99 -13.28 7.92
C THR A 56 29.68 -13.49 7.15
N ASN A 57 29.40 -14.73 6.75
CA ASN A 57 28.19 -15.09 6.01
C ASN A 57 26.93 -14.76 6.81
N TYR A 58 26.92 -15.04 8.11
CA TYR A 58 25.80 -14.70 9.00
C TYR A 58 25.55 -13.19 9.05
N SER A 59 26.63 -12.39 9.10
CA SER A 59 26.52 -10.93 9.14
C SER A 59 25.96 -10.37 7.84
N SER A 60 26.40 -10.89 6.69
CA SER A 60 25.86 -10.52 5.38
C SER A 60 24.39 -10.88 5.24
N LEU A 61 24.02 -12.12 5.57
CA LEU A 61 22.62 -12.58 5.48
C LEU A 61 21.69 -11.78 6.40
N LYS A 62 22.17 -11.39 7.58
CA LYS A 62 21.42 -10.54 8.49
C LYS A 62 21.12 -9.17 7.86
N ALA A 63 22.10 -8.58 7.17
CA ALA A 63 21.97 -7.29 6.50
C ALA A 63 20.98 -7.38 5.33
N GLU A 64 21.07 -8.41 4.48
CA GLU A 64 20.11 -8.65 3.38
C GLU A 64 18.68 -8.79 3.91
N ARG A 65 18.50 -9.47 5.04
CA ARG A 65 17.19 -9.61 5.68
C ARG A 65 16.65 -8.26 6.19
N ASP A 66 17.50 -7.40 6.76
CA ASP A 66 17.10 -6.07 7.22
C ASP A 66 16.73 -5.14 6.03
N GLU A 67 17.46 -5.24 4.92
CA GLU A 67 17.16 -4.54 3.68
C GLU A 67 15.82 -5.01 3.08
N LEU A 68 15.61 -6.32 2.98
CA LEU A 68 14.37 -6.89 2.48
C LEU A 68 13.16 -6.48 3.34
N LEU A 69 13.33 -6.44 4.67
CA LEU A 69 12.29 -5.99 5.59
C LEU A 69 11.91 -4.52 5.36
N THR A 70 12.90 -3.68 5.06
CA THR A 70 12.70 -2.27 4.72
C THR A 70 11.93 -2.14 3.41
N ASN A 71 12.38 -2.85 2.36
CA ASN A 71 11.72 -2.86 1.05
C ASN A 71 10.27 -3.34 1.12
N TYR A 72 10.02 -4.41 1.88
CA TYR A 72 8.66 -4.92 2.11
C TYR A 72 7.75 -3.88 2.75
N SER A 73 8.27 -3.14 3.74
CA SER A 73 7.51 -2.11 4.45
C SER A 73 7.15 -0.94 3.53
N SER A 74 8.08 -0.50 2.69
CA SER A 74 7.84 0.53 1.67
C SER A 74 6.79 0.08 0.65
N LEU A 75 6.95 -1.13 0.09
CA LEU A 75 6.00 -1.67 -0.89
C LEU A 75 4.59 -1.84 -0.32
N LYS A 76 4.49 -2.20 0.97
CA LYS A 76 3.22 -2.25 1.67
C LYS A 76 2.56 -0.87 1.74
N ALA A 77 3.33 0.18 2.02
CA ALA A 77 2.82 1.55 2.08
C ALA A 77 2.32 2.03 0.70
N GLU A 78 3.09 1.78 -0.37
CA GLU A 78 2.69 2.10 -1.74
C GLU A 78 1.39 1.40 -2.14
N ARG A 79 1.24 0.11 -1.76
CA ARG A 79 0.00 -0.62 -1.97
C ARG A 79 -1.19 0.00 -1.24
N ASP A 80 -0.99 0.43 0.01
CA ASP A 80 -2.05 1.04 0.83
C ASP A 80 -2.47 2.41 0.25
N GLU A 81 -1.52 3.18 -0.29
CA GLU A 81 -1.79 4.44 -1.02
C GLU A 81 -2.56 4.19 -2.32
N LEU A 82 -2.11 3.23 -3.13
CA LEU A 82 -2.78 2.89 -4.39
C LEU A 82 -4.21 2.40 -4.17
N LEU A 83 -4.45 1.63 -3.10
CA LEU A 83 -5.79 1.18 -2.71
C LEU A 83 -6.71 2.34 -2.36
N THR A 84 -6.17 3.37 -1.70
CA THR A 84 -6.91 4.60 -1.37
C THR A 84 -7.29 5.35 -2.65
N ASN A 85 -6.32 5.57 -3.54
CA ASN A 85 -6.56 6.23 -4.83
C ASN A 85 -7.60 5.49 -5.69
N TYR A 86 -7.50 4.17 -5.77
CA TYR A 86 -8.47 3.34 -6.49
C TYR A 86 -9.89 3.51 -5.94
N SER A 87 -10.03 3.54 -4.61
CA SER A 87 -11.33 3.71 -3.96
C SER A 87 -11.95 5.08 -4.26
N SER A 88 -11.13 6.14 -4.25
CA SER A 88 -11.56 7.49 -4.64
C SER A 88 -12.02 7.54 -6.10
N LEU A 89 -11.22 7.00 -7.03
CA LEU A 89 -11.55 7.00 -8.45
C LEU A 89 -12.81 6.18 -8.75
N LYS A 90 -13.00 5.08 -8.03
CA LYS A 90 -14.23 4.27 -8.12
C LYS A 90 -15.45 5.09 -7.71
N ALA A 91 -15.34 5.86 -6.62
CA ALA A 91 -16.42 6.73 -6.15
C ALA A 91 -16.73 7.86 -7.14
N GLU A 92 -15.71 8.50 -7.72
CA GLU A 92 -15.89 9.51 -8.77
C GLU A 92 -16.60 8.94 -10.01
N ARG A 93 -16.20 7.74 -10.44
CA ARG A 93 -16.87 7.02 -11.53
C ARG A 93 -18.33 6.74 -11.22
N ASP A 94 -18.63 6.29 -10.01
CA ASP A 94 -20.01 6.02 -9.58
C ASP A 94 -20.85 7.32 -9.54
N GLU A 95 -20.26 8.44 -9.14
CA GLU A 95 -20.93 9.74 -9.15
C GLU A 95 -21.18 10.26 -10.58
N LEU A 96 -20.22 10.13 -11.49
CA LEU A 96 -20.40 10.50 -12.91
C LEU A 96 -21.50 9.67 -13.58
N LEU A 97 -21.59 8.37 -13.27
CA LEU A 97 -22.67 7.51 -13.76
C LEU A 97 -24.04 7.98 -13.26
N ARG A 98 -24.14 8.40 -12.00
CA ARG A 98 -25.37 8.95 -11.43
C ARG A 98 -25.78 10.25 -12.13
N GLN A 99 -24.82 11.15 -12.37
CA GLN A 99 -25.08 12.40 -13.08
C GLN A 99 -25.54 12.16 -14.51
N LEU A 100 -24.88 11.24 -15.23
CA LEU A 100 -25.26 10.91 -16.61
C LEU A 100 -26.67 10.32 -16.67
N GLY A 101 -27.02 9.42 -15.74
CA GLY A 101 -28.38 8.88 -15.62
C GLY A 101 -29.43 9.97 -15.44
N SER A 102 -29.20 10.90 -14.50
CA SER A 102 -30.14 12.02 -14.28
C SER A 102 -30.28 12.95 -15.48
N LYS A 103 -29.19 13.19 -16.22
CA LYS A 103 -29.21 14.05 -17.41
C LYS A 103 -30.03 13.42 -18.54
N VAL A 104 -29.96 12.10 -18.71
CA VAL A 104 -30.77 11.38 -19.71
C VAL A 104 -32.25 11.51 -19.37
N GLU A 105 -32.64 11.33 -18.11
CA GLU A 105 -34.03 11.45 -17.66
C GLU A 105 -34.60 12.86 -17.92
N ILE A 106 -33.84 13.90 -17.57
CA ILE A 106 -34.24 15.31 -17.84
C ILE A 106 -34.35 15.59 -19.34
N CYS A 107 -33.48 15.00 -20.17
CA CYS A 107 -33.52 15.19 -21.62
C CYS A 107 -34.78 14.59 -22.25
N GLU A 108 -35.22 13.43 -21.79
CA GLU A 108 -36.48 12.81 -22.23
C GLU A 108 -37.68 13.71 -21.87
N ASP A 109 -37.71 14.23 -20.63
CA ASP A 109 -38.76 15.14 -20.18
C ASP A 109 -38.78 16.46 -20.96
N LEU A 110 -37.61 17.06 -21.20
CA LEU A 110 -37.49 18.31 -21.95
C LEU A 110 -37.88 18.13 -23.43
N PHE A 111 -37.55 16.99 -24.02
CA PHE A 111 -37.94 16.64 -25.39
C PHE A 111 -39.47 16.45 -25.50
N ALA A 112 -40.07 15.75 -24.54
CA ALA A 112 -41.53 15.59 -24.47
C ALA A 112 -42.25 16.95 -24.33
N LEU A 113 -41.72 17.84 -23.49
CA LEU A 113 -42.28 19.18 -23.29
C LEU A 113 -42.11 20.05 -24.55
N GLN A 114 -40.97 19.95 -25.24
CA GLN A 114 -40.77 20.64 -26.52
C GLN A 114 -41.75 20.16 -27.60
N ILE A 115 -42.02 18.85 -27.70
CA ILE A 115 -43.05 18.30 -28.59
C ILE A 115 -44.43 18.83 -28.21
N PHE A 116 -44.77 18.79 -26.92
CA PHE A 116 -46.04 19.29 -26.42
C PHE A 116 -46.25 20.75 -26.83
N ILE A 117 -45.34 21.67 -26.47
CA ILE A 117 -45.46 23.07 -26.87
C ILE A 117 -45.47 23.21 -28.41
N SER A 118 -44.63 22.45 -29.13
CA SER A 118 -44.64 22.38 -30.61
C SER A 118 -46.04 22.11 -31.18
N MET A 119 -46.75 21.15 -30.61
CA MET A 119 -48.11 20.78 -31.00
C MET A 119 -49.15 21.84 -30.63
N PHE A 120 -48.88 22.70 -29.64
CA PHE A 120 -49.78 23.76 -29.17
C PHE A 120 -49.44 25.18 -29.63
N HIS A 121 -48.32 25.44 -30.33
CA HIS A 121 -47.97 26.79 -30.84
C HIS A 121 -49.00 27.39 -31.81
N ASN A 122 -49.93 26.57 -32.33
CA ASN A 122 -50.99 27.02 -33.22
C ASN A 122 -52.34 27.24 -32.50
N PHE A 123 -52.40 27.14 -31.17
CA PHE A 123 -53.66 27.33 -30.44
C PHE A 123 -53.62 28.56 -29.53
N TRP A 124 -54.38 29.58 -29.94
CA TRP A 124 -54.69 30.74 -29.12
C TRP A 124 -55.85 30.40 -28.17
N ILE A 125 -55.60 30.33 -26.86
CA ILE A 125 -56.68 30.27 -25.88
C ILE A 125 -57.29 31.68 -25.81
N GLY A 126 -58.46 31.83 -26.42
CA GLY A 126 -59.17 33.09 -26.61
C GLY A 126 -59.75 33.70 -25.33
N LEU A 127 -58.89 34.11 -24.41
CA LEU A 127 -59.21 34.97 -23.28
C LEU A 127 -58.56 36.33 -23.52
N THR A 128 -59.35 37.39 -23.63
CA THR A 128 -58.86 38.76 -23.79
C THR A 128 -59.45 39.65 -22.70
N ASP A 129 -58.60 40.49 -22.12
CA ASP A 129 -58.97 41.52 -21.14
C ASP A 129 -59.02 42.92 -21.79
N SER A 130 -58.96 42.99 -23.13
CA SER A 130 -58.74 44.24 -23.87
C SER A 130 -59.89 45.25 -23.79
N ASN A 131 -60.98 44.93 -23.08
CA ASN A 131 -62.13 45.80 -22.95
C ASN A 131 -62.27 46.36 -21.52
N GLU A 132 -61.94 45.60 -20.47
CA GLU A 132 -62.18 46.01 -19.09
C GLU A 132 -61.30 45.20 -18.11
N GLU A 133 -60.24 45.82 -17.58
CA GLU A 133 -59.19 45.16 -16.81
C GLU A 133 -59.75 44.37 -15.61
N GLY A 134 -59.44 43.06 -15.56
CA GLY A 134 -59.87 42.15 -14.51
C GLY A 134 -61.14 41.34 -14.81
N THR A 135 -61.77 41.50 -15.98
CA THR A 135 -62.94 40.70 -16.40
C THR A 135 -62.65 39.89 -17.65
N TRP A 136 -62.20 38.65 -17.45
CA TRP A 136 -61.90 37.72 -18.54
C TRP A 136 -63.18 37.27 -19.27
N LYS A 137 -63.21 37.45 -20.60
CA LYS A 137 -64.27 36.96 -21.48
C LYS A 137 -63.69 36.04 -22.55
N TRP A 138 -64.47 35.05 -22.96
CA TRP A 138 -64.16 34.27 -24.16
C TRP A 138 -64.25 35.15 -25.40
N VAL A 139 -63.50 34.83 -26.45
CA VAL A 139 -63.55 35.55 -27.76
C VAL A 139 -64.96 35.61 -28.36
N ASN A 140 -65.87 34.71 -27.97
CA ASN A 140 -67.28 34.74 -28.37
C ASN A 140 -68.17 35.72 -27.55
N GLY A 141 -67.57 36.49 -26.63
CA GLY A 141 -68.26 37.50 -25.80
C GLY A 141 -68.95 36.95 -24.55
N THR A 142 -68.94 35.63 -24.31
CA THR A 142 -69.54 35.06 -23.10
C THR A 142 -68.64 35.30 -21.88
N THR A 143 -69.26 35.73 -20.78
CA THR A 143 -68.58 35.91 -19.50
C THR A 143 -68.22 34.55 -18.91
N LEU A 144 -67.00 34.46 -18.37
CA LEU A 144 -66.59 33.26 -17.64
C LEU A 144 -67.46 33.15 -16.38
N THR A 145 -68.37 32.17 -16.36
CA THR A 145 -69.18 31.92 -15.16
C THR A 145 -68.29 31.16 -14.18
N THR A 146 -68.00 31.78 -13.04
CA THR A 146 -67.17 31.22 -11.96
C THR A 146 -68.00 30.36 -11.04
#